data_AF-A0A2E5RYX1-F1
#
_entry.id   AF-A0A2E5RYX1-F1
#
_cell.length_a   1.000
_cell.length_b   1.000
_cell.length_c   1.000
_cell.angle_alpha   90.00
_cell.angle_beta   90.00
_cell.angle_gamma   90.00
#
_symmetry.space_group_name_H-M   'P 1'
#
loop_
_entity.id
_entity.type
_entity.pdbx_description
1 polymer ?
#
loop_
_entity_poly.entity_id
_entity_poly.type
_entity_poly.pdbx_seq_one_letter_code
_entity_poly.pdbx_strand_id
1 'polypeptide(L)'
;MQDRPDAADLLEAVGDFLKKDVLPAVRNDDLLSYKTLVSWNMLGILAREVKLGGKSLAVDIEELAALLNQRRPEPSPDYPVALGQARTMKRELAEKIHESKASSPESPYWQYARESLKRTLEISNPRFSLED
;
A
#
# COMPACT_ATOMS: atom_id res chain seq x y z
N MET A 1 -12.56 20.61 -11.74
CA MET A 1 -12.87 19.50 -12.68
C MET A 1 -11.56 19.02 -13.26
N GLN A 2 -11.12 17.82 -12.90
CA GLN A 2 -10.07 17.13 -13.66
C GLN A 2 -10.77 16.49 -14.86
N ASP A 3 -10.63 17.09 -16.04
CA ASP A 3 -11.21 16.56 -17.29
C ASP A 3 -10.41 15.38 -17.87
N ARG A 4 -9.44 14.83 -17.10
CA ARG A 4 -8.57 13.75 -17.54
C ARG A 4 -8.57 12.62 -16.50
N PRO A 5 -8.57 11.35 -16.95
CA PRO A 5 -8.41 10.20 -16.07
C PRO A 5 -7.12 10.33 -15.27
N ASP A 6 -7.18 9.94 -13.99
CA ASP A 6 -6.00 9.92 -13.14
C ASP A 6 -5.11 8.69 -13.41
N ALA A 7 -3.95 8.62 -12.75
CA ALA A 7 -3.02 7.51 -12.97
C ALA A 7 -3.62 6.14 -12.62
N ALA A 8 -4.52 6.07 -11.63
CA ALA A 8 -5.16 4.83 -11.25
C ALA A 8 -6.23 4.41 -12.28
N ASP A 9 -7.00 5.36 -12.80
CA ASP A 9 -7.94 5.13 -13.91
C ASP A 9 -7.23 4.58 -15.14
N LEU A 10 -6.05 5.12 -15.47
CA LEU A 10 -5.23 4.64 -16.59
C LEU A 10 -4.72 3.21 -16.37
N LEU A 11 -4.23 2.90 -15.16
CA LEU A 11 -3.77 1.55 -14.81
C LEU A 11 -4.91 0.52 -14.88
N GLU A 12 -6.11 0.90 -14.41
CA GLU A 12 -7.31 0.06 -14.49
C GLU A 12 -7.74 -0.18 -15.94
N ALA A 13 -7.73 0.85 -16.79
CA ALA A 13 -8.05 0.72 -18.20
C ALA A 13 -7.09 -0.23 -18.94
N VAL A 14 -5.78 -0.13 -18.67
CA VAL A 14 -4.79 -1.07 -19.23
C VAL A 14 -5.02 -2.48 -18.71
N GLY A 15 -5.30 -2.64 -17.42
CA GLY A 15 -5.64 -3.94 -16.84
C GLY A 15 -6.86 -4.57 -17.51
N ASP A 16 -7.90 -3.78 -17.75
CA ASP A 16 -9.11 -4.22 -18.45
C ASP A 16 -8.82 -4.71 -19.86
N PHE A 17 -8.01 -3.99 -20.63
CA PHE A 17 -7.54 -4.43 -21.95
C PHE A 17 -6.79 -5.76 -21.87
N LEU A 18 -5.85 -5.91 -20.92
CA LEU A 18 -5.12 -7.17 -20.75
C LEU A 18 -6.04 -8.35 -20.47
N LYS A 19 -7.07 -8.13 -19.64
CA LYS A 19 -8.00 -9.20 -19.23
C LYS A 19 -9.06 -9.51 -20.29
N LYS A 20 -9.63 -8.49 -20.92
CA LYS A 20 -10.79 -8.61 -21.82
C LYS A 20 -10.38 -8.93 -23.26
N ASP A 21 -9.22 -8.45 -23.70
CA ASP A 21 -8.79 -8.57 -25.10
C ASP A 21 -7.55 -9.45 -25.25
N VAL A 22 -6.49 -9.18 -24.47
CA VAL A 22 -5.20 -9.88 -24.63
C VAL A 22 -5.28 -11.32 -24.13
N LEU A 23 -5.80 -11.55 -22.91
CA LEU A 23 -5.86 -12.88 -22.31
C LEU A 23 -6.64 -13.90 -23.18
N PRO A 24 -7.82 -13.56 -23.76
CA PRO A 24 -8.49 -14.45 -24.70
C PRO A 24 -7.69 -14.74 -25.97
N ALA A 25 -6.96 -13.75 -26.50
CA ALA A 25 -6.17 -13.90 -27.71
C ALA A 25 -4.96 -14.84 -27.53
N VAL A 26 -4.40 -14.89 -26.31
CA VAL A 26 -3.19 -15.67 -26.00
C VAL A 26 -3.48 -16.97 -25.23
N ARG A 27 -4.76 -17.33 -25.04
CA ARG A 27 -5.21 -18.43 -24.17
C ARG A 27 -4.63 -19.82 -24.47
N ASN A 28 -4.13 -20.03 -25.69
CA ASN A 28 -3.55 -21.31 -26.12
C ASN A 28 -2.02 -21.36 -25.90
N ASP A 29 -1.42 -20.28 -25.42
CA ASP A 29 -0.03 -20.20 -24.98
C ASP A 29 -0.02 -20.05 -23.45
N ASP A 30 0.34 -21.13 -22.76
CA ASP A 30 0.33 -21.19 -21.30
C ASP A 30 1.25 -20.13 -20.67
N LEU A 31 2.43 -19.92 -21.25
CA LEU A 31 3.41 -18.97 -20.73
C LEU A 31 2.93 -17.53 -20.90
N LEU A 32 2.37 -17.21 -22.07
CA LEU A 32 1.87 -15.87 -22.36
C LEU A 32 0.57 -15.57 -21.59
N SER A 33 -0.30 -16.56 -21.43
CA SER A 33 -1.50 -16.47 -20.58
C SER A 33 -1.13 -16.19 -19.13
N TYR A 34 -0.16 -16.93 -18.58
CA TYR A 34 0.35 -16.70 -17.23
C TYR A 34 0.93 -15.29 -17.06
N LYS A 35 1.81 -14.85 -17.96
CA LYS A 35 2.39 -13.49 -17.92
C LYS A 35 1.31 -12.40 -17.99
N THR A 36 0.26 -12.62 -18.78
CA THR A 36 -0.86 -11.67 -18.90
C THR A 36 -1.65 -11.56 -17.60
N LEU A 37 -1.95 -12.70 -16.96
CA LEU A 37 -2.62 -12.73 -15.64
C LEU A 37 -1.78 -12.04 -14.55
N VAL A 38 -0.49 -12.31 -14.49
CA VAL A 38 0.43 -11.66 -13.54
C VAL A 38 0.47 -10.16 -13.78
N SER A 39 0.60 -9.73 -15.04
CA SER A 39 0.63 -8.31 -15.39
C SER A 39 -0.66 -7.60 -15.02
N TRP A 40 -1.82 -8.20 -15.32
CA TRP A 40 -3.13 -7.69 -14.90
C TRP A 40 -3.24 -7.54 -13.38
N ASN A 41 -2.79 -8.56 -12.63
CA ASN A 41 -2.79 -8.50 -11.17
C ASN A 41 -1.91 -7.38 -10.61
N MET A 42 -0.69 -7.24 -11.15
CA MET A 42 0.26 -6.17 -10.76
C MET A 42 -0.32 -4.78 -11.04
N LEU A 43 -0.97 -4.57 -12.20
CA LEU A 43 -1.64 -3.31 -12.51
C LEU A 43 -2.75 -2.99 -11.50
N GLY A 44 -3.53 -3.99 -11.10
CA GLY A 44 -4.55 -3.82 -10.05
C GLY A 44 -3.96 -3.43 -8.70
N ILE A 45 -2.80 -3.98 -8.31
CA ILE A 45 -2.08 -3.58 -7.09
C ILE A 45 -1.60 -2.13 -7.20
N LEU A 46 -0.98 -1.75 -8.33
CA LEU A 46 -0.49 -0.39 -8.55
C LEU A 46 -1.62 0.64 -8.55
N ALA A 47 -2.78 0.33 -9.14
CA ALA A 47 -3.93 1.23 -9.11
C ALA A 47 -4.40 1.49 -7.68
N ARG A 48 -4.45 0.45 -6.82
CA ARG A 48 -4.79 0.60 -5.40
C ARG A 48 -3.72 1.36 -4.62
N GLU A 49 -2.44 1.12 -4.89
CA GLU A 49 -1.33 1.89 -4.29
C GLU A 49 -1.46 3.38 -4.63
N VAL A 50 -1.78 3.73 -5.87
CA VAL A 50 -1.99 5.14 -6.27
C VAL A 50 -3.20 5.75 -5.54
N LYS A 51 -4.30 5.01 -5.42
CA LYS A 51 -5.54 5.48 -4.77
C LYS A 51 -5.42 5.61 -3.25
N LEU A 52 -4.72 4.68 -2.60
CA LEU A 52 -4.73 4.50 -1.15
C LEU A 52 -3.37 4.79 -0.48
N GLY A 53 -2.26 4.56 -1.17
CA GLY A 53 -0.90 4.58 -0.59
C GLY A 53 -0.57 5.90 0.09
N GLY A 54 -0.89 7.05 -0.53
CA GLY A 54 -0.67 8.36 0.07
C GLY A 54 -1.47 8.57 1.38
N LYS A 55 -2.73 8.15 1.41
CA LYS A 55 -3.57 8.24 2.62
C LYS A 55 -3.07 7.29 3.71
N SER A 56 -2.79 6.04 3.35
CA SER A 56 -2.24 5.03 4.25
C SER A 56 -0.92 5.48 4.86
N LEU A 57 -0.04 6.07 4.05
CA LEU A 57 1.26 6.59 4.50
C LEU A 57 1.11 7.78 5.47
N ALA A 58 0.17 8.69 5.21
CA ALA A 58 -0.11 9.81 6.11
C ALA A 58 -0.56 9.31 7.50
N VAL A 59 -1.51 8.36 7.53
CA VAL A 59 -1.97 7.72 8.78
C VAL A 59 -0.81 7.03 9.49
N ASP A 60 0.03 6.31 8.75
CA ASP A 60 1.19 5.59 9.30
C ASP A 60 2.18 6.55 9.99
N ILE A 61 2.48 7.68 9.35
CA ILE A 61 3.38 8.71 9.91
C ILE A 61 2.79 9.34 11.18
N GLU A 62 1.47 9.56 11.22
CA GLU A 62 0.78 10.10 12.39
C GLU A 62 0.83 9.14 13.59
N GLU A 63 0.53 7.87 13.36
CA GLU A 63 0.59 6.82 14.39
C GLU A 63 2.03 6.63 14.89
N LEU A 64 3.01 6.60 13.99
CA LEU A 64 4.43 6.50 14.34
C LEU A 64 4.90 7.67 15.21
N ALA A 65 4.51 8.90 14.87
CA ALA A 65 4.86 10.09 15.65
C ALA A 65 4.31 9.98 17.09
N ALA A 66 3.06 9.51 17.23
CA ALA A 66 2.44 9.29 18.54
C ALA A 66 3.20 8.22 19.36
N LEU A 67 3.55 7.08 18.75
CA LEU A 67 4.27 5.99 19.44
C LEU A 67 5.70 6.37 19.85
N LEU A 68 6.34 7.23 19.06
CA LEU A 68 7.68 7.74 19.33
C LEU A 68 7.67 8.95 20.28
N ASN A 69 6.50 9.48 20.66
CA ASN A 69 6.33 10.74 21.39
C ASN A 69 7.01 11.93 20.67
N GLN A 70 6.99 11.91 19.34
CA GLN A 70 7.54 12.97 18.50
C GLN A 70 6.45 13.94 18.07
N ARG A 71 6.84 15.18 17.76
CA ARG A 71 5.92 16.13 17.12
C ARG A 71 5.48 15.55 15.77
N ARG A 72 4.17 15.59 15.50
CA ARG A 72 3.63 15.21 14.19
C ARG A 72 4.37 15.98 13.10
N PRO A 73 5.05 15.29 12.17
CA PRO A 73 5.73 15.96 11.09
C PRO A 73 4.71 16.54 10.10
N GLU A 74 5.11 17.61 9.41
CA GLU A 74 4.31 18.11 8.29
C GLU A 74 4.31 17.09 7.15
N PRO A 75 3.15 16.80 6.54
CA PRO A 75 3.08 15.86 5.43
C PRO A 75 3.92 16.36 4.25
N SER A 76 4.91 15.59 3.83
CA SER A 76 5.62 15.87 2.58
C SER A 76 4.66 15.63 1.40
N PRO A 77 4.49 16.59 0.47
CA PRO A 77 3.74 16.37 -0.76
C PRO A 77 4.48 15.44 -1.74
N ASP A 78 5.80 15.25 -1.53
CA ASP A 78 6.62 14.30 -2.27
C ASP A 78 6.50 12.91 -1.60
N TYR A 79 5.89 11.97 -2.33
CA TYR A 79 5.63 10.60 -1.87
C TYR A 79 6.92 9.82 -1.53
N PRO A 80 7.94 9.77 -2.42
CA PRO A 80 9.26 9.23 -2.08
C PRO A 80 9.86 9.76 -0.76
N VAL A 81 9.77 11.08 -0.53
CA VAL A 81 10.28 11.70 0.70
C VAL A 81 9.47 11.24 1.92
N ALA A 82 8.13 11.28 1.84
CA ALA A 82 7.25 10.80 2.91
C ALA A 82 7.51 9.31 3.24
N LEU A 83 7.74 8.49 2.22
CA LEU A 83 8.05 7.07 2.39
C LEU A 83 9.40 6.85 3.09
N GLY A 84 10.42 7.63 2.72
CA GLY A 84 11.73 7.61 3.38
C GLY A 84 11.64 8.00 4.87
N GLN A 85 10.80 8.98 5.17
CA GLN A 85 10.53 9.39 6.55
C GLN A 85 9.85 8.28 7.36
N ALA A 86 8.76 7.71 6.86
CA ALA A 86 8.06 6.61 7.54
C ALA A 86 8.99 5.40 7.78
N ARG A 87 9.88 5.06 6.82
CA ARG A 87 10.89 4.00 7.00
C ARG A 87 11.85 4.29 8.14
N THR A 88 12.30 5.54 8.25
CA THR A 88 13.20 5.97 9.34
C THR A 88 12.50 5.83 10.70
N MET A 89 11.27 6.32 10.81
CA MET A 89 10.48 6.23 12.04
C MET A 89 10.14 4.78 12.42
N LYS A 90 9.83 3.91 11.44
CA LYS A 90 9.61 2.48 11.69
C LYS A 90 10.85 1.80 12.28
N ARG A 91 12.05 2.15 11.79
CA ARG A 91 13.31 1.62 12.33
C ARG A 91 13.53 2.07 13.78
N GLU A 92 13.36 3.36 14.06
CA GLU A 92 13.45 3.90 15.41
C GLU A 92 12.46 3.22 16.37
N LEU A 93 11.21 3.01 15.91
CA LEU A 93 10.21 2.31 16.70
C LEU A 93 10.60 0.85 16.99
N ALA A 94 11.15 0.16 15.99
CA ALA A 94 11.62 -1.21 16.15
C ALA A 94 12.75 -1.32 17.18
N GLU A 95 13.71 -0.39 17.16
CA GLU A 95 14.78 -0.29 18.16
C GLU A 95 14.20 -0.06 19.56
N LYS A 96 13.28 0.90 19.72
CA LYS A 96 12.59 1.17 20.99
C LYS A 96 11.82 -0.02 21.54
N ILE A 97 11.11 -0.78 20.69
CA ILE A 97 10.38 -2.00 21.08
C ILE A 97 11.38 -3.06 21.58
N HIS A 98 12.51 -3.22 20.89
CA HIS A 98 13.53 -4.18 21.25
C HIS A 98 14.16 -3.87 22.62
N GLU A 99 14.52 -2.60 22.86
CA GLU A 99 15.12 -2.15 24.12
C GLU A 99 14.15 -2.25 25.31
N SER A 100 12.90 -1.84 25.10
CA SER A 100 11.87 -1.84 26.15
C SER A 100 11.23 -3.21 26.39
N LYS A 101 11.52 -4.20 25.54
CA LYS A 101 10.88 -5.54 25.52
C LYS A 101 9.35 -5.46 25.50
N ALA A 102 8.78 -4.42 24.91
CA ALA A 102 7.37 -4.10 24.96
C ALA A 102 6.53 -4.81 23.89
N SER A 103 6.83 -6.07 23.57
CA SER A 103 6.22 -6.83 22.47
C SER A 103 4.93 -7.57 22.84
N SER A 104 4.22 -7.13 23.89
CA SER A 104 2.97 -7.76 24.30
C SER A 104 1.87 -7.57 23.25
N PRO A 105 0.99 -8.56 23.02
CA PRO A 105 -0.18 -8.42 22.12
C PRO A 105 -1.14 -7.28 22.51
N GLU A 106 -1.14 -6.85 23.76
CA GLU A 106 -1.96 -5.73 24.23
C GLU A 106 -1.24 -4.37 24.12
N SER A 107 0.00 -4.35 23.63
CA SER A 107 0.77 -3.12 23.50
C SER A 107 0.25 -2.24 22.36
N PRO A 108 0.39 -0.92 22.46
CA PRO A 108 0.07 -0.01 21.35
C PRO A 108 0.95 -0.29 20.11
N TYR A 109 2.14 -0.87 20.30
CA TYR A 109 3.03 -1.30 19.22
C TYR A 109 2.45 -2.46 18.41
N TRP A 110 1.84 -3.43 19.08
CA TRP A 110 1.17 -4.56 18.42
C TRP A 110 -0.05 -4.11 17.64
N GLN A 111 -0.88 -3.25 18.24
CA GLN A 111 -2.04 -2.67 17.57
C GLN A 111 -1.63 -1.92 16.30
N TYR A 112 -0.60 -1.07 16.38
CA TYR A 112 -0.04 -0.39 15.21
C TYR A 112 0.46 -1.36 14.13
N ALA A 113 1.26 -2.38 14.51
CA ALA A 113 1.77 -3.36 13.55
C ALA A 113 0.64 -4.09 12.81
N ARG A 114 -0.44 -4.44 13.54
CA ARG A 114 -1.63 -5.07 12.98
C ARG A 114 -2.38 -4.17 12.01
N GLU A 115 -2.66 -2.92 12.39
CA GLU A 115 -3.40 -1.99 11.53
C GLU A 115 -2.55 -1.57 10.30
N SER A 116 -1.25 -1.36 10.47
CA SER A 116 -0.32 -1.08 9.36
C SER A 116 -0.24 -2.25 8.38
N LEU A 117 -0.23 -3.49 8.88
CA LEU A 117 -0.30 -4.69 8.04
C LEU A 117 -1.63 -4.77 7.28
N LYS A 118 -2.76 -4.51 7.94
CA LYS A 118 -4.07 -4.50 7.31
C LYS A 118 -4.15 -3.50 6.15
N ARG A 119 -3.69 -2.26 6.35
CA ARG A 119 -3.59 -1.25 5.28
C ARG A 119 -2.71 -1.70 4.11
N THR A 120 -1.61 -2.41 4.39
CA THR A 120 -0.73 -2.97 3.35
C THR A 120 -1.41 -4.11 2.58
N LEU A 121 -2.20 -4.93 3.28
CA LEU A 121 -2.96 -6.03 2.67
C LEU A 121 -4.10 -5.52 1.78
N GLU A 122 -4.77 -4.42 2.17
CA GLU A 122 -5.81 -3.78 1.34
C GLU A 122 -5.29 -3.37 -0.05
N ILE A 123 -4.01 -2.97 -0.13
CA ILE A 123 -3.37 -2.63 -1.41
C ILE A 123 -2.96 -3.89 -2.18
N SER A 124 -2.25 -4.82 -1.52
CA SER A 124 -1.67 -5.99 -2.18
C SER A 124 -2.71 -7.05 -2.55
N ASN A 125 -3.85 -7.11 -1.85
CA ASN A 125 -4.87 -8.13 -2.07
C ASN A 125 -6.30 -7.58 -1.86
N PRO A 126 -7.12 -7.54 -2.92
CA PRO A 126 -8.47 -6.95 -2.86
C PRO A 126 -9.43 -7.67 -1.90
N ARG A 127 -9.13 -8.90 -1.48
CA ARG A 127 -9.96 -9.62 -0.48
C ARG A 127 -9.93 -8.97 0.90
N PHE A 128 -8.94 -8.11 1.17
CA PHE A 128 -8.79 -7.43 2.45
C PHE A 128 -9.33 -6.00 2.43
N SER A 129 -9.80 -5.50 1.27
CA SER A 129 -10.56 -4.26 1.20
C SER A 129 -11.82 -4.44 2.04
N LEU A 130 -11.92 -3.74 3.18
CA LEU A 130 -13.17 -3.68 3.93
C LEU A 130 -14.19 -2.92 3.06
N GLU A 131 -15.17 -3.65 2.54
CA GLU A 131 -16.44 -3.03 2.16
C GLU A 131 -17.12 -2.60 3.46
N ASP A 132 -17.46 -1.31 3.57
CA ASP A 132 -18.29 -0.75 4.65
C ASP A 132 -19.72 -1.32 4.63
#